data_AF-A0A7W0N5D9-F1
#
_entry.id   AF-A0A7W0N5D9-F1
#
_cell.length_a   1.000
_cell.length_b   1.000
_cell.length_c   1.000
_cell.angle_alpha   90.00
_cell.angle_beta   90.00
_cell.angle_gamma   90.00
#
_symmetry.space_group_name_H-M   'P 1'
#
loop_
_entity.id
_entity.type
_entity.pdbx_description
1 polymer ?
#
loop_
_entity_poly.entity_id
_entity_poly.type
_entity_poly.pdbx_seq_one_letter_code
_entity_poly.pdbx_strand_id
1 'polypeptide(L)'
;MGEGRRLKRLQEQAVYIGTFEPDFEALSDAELAAKTPEFKQRLENGETLEDIIFEAFAAVREAFKRTIGVRLFDVQLMGGIVLHEGDIAEMKTGEGKTFVAVQALYVNGLAGRGVHLVTTNDYLAKRDSEWTRPVYELLGSSVGSIQNMMP
;
A
#
# COMPACT_ATOMS: atom_id res chain seq x y z
N MET A 1 16.95 20.90 -11.49
CA MET A 1 15.72 21.28 -12.22
C MET A 1 14.96 20.00 -12.58
N GLY A 2 14.02 19.53 -11.74
CA GLY A 2 13.33 18.26 -11.98
C GLY A 2 12.29 17.89 -10.92
N GLU A 3 12.54 18.24 -9.66
CA GLU A 3 11.66 17.95 -8.52
C GLU A 3 10.24 18.49 -8.70
N GLY A 4 10.09 19.75 -9.15
CA GLY A 4 8.75 20.33 -9.36
C GLY A 4 7.91 19.60 -10.41
N ARG A 5 8.55 19.05 -11.46
CA ARG A 5 7.85 18.26 -12.49
C ARG A 5 7.44 16.90 -11.95
N ARG A 6 8.34 16.24 -11.20
CA ARG A 6 8.05 14.94 -10.57
C ARG A 6 6.96 15.07 -9.51
N LEU A 7 7.03 16.10 -8.67
CA LEU A 7 6.02 16.37 -7.64
C LEU A 7 4.64 16.58 -8.28
N LYS A 8 4.57 17.36 -9.37
CA LYS A 8 3.32 17.55 -10.11
C LYS A 8 2.76 16.23 -10.66
N ARG A 9 3.61 15.38 -11.26
CA ARG A 9 3.21 14.05 -11.74
C ARG A 9 2.64 13.20 -10.61
N LEU A 10 3.32 13.15 -9.47
CA LEU A 10 2.87 12.39 -8.30
C LEU A 10 1.52 12.90 -7.76
N GLN A 11 1.31 14.22 -7.75
CA GLN A 11 0.02 14.81 -7.38
C GLN A 11 -1.09 14.40 -8.35
N GLU A 12 -0.82 14.47 -9.66
CA GLU A 12 -1.78 14.04 -10.69
C GLU A 12 -2.13 12.54 -10.54
N GLN A 13 -1.13 11.69 -10.25
CA GLN A 13 -1.34 10.26 -9.98
C GLN A 13 -2.16 10.02 -8.70
N ALA A 14 -1.89 10.76 -7.62
CA ALA A 14 -2.66 10.65 -6.38
C ALA A 14 -4.12 11.09 -6.54
N VAL A 15 -4.35 12.16 -7.33
CA VAL A 15 -5.71 12.59 -7.70
C VAL A 15 -6.40 11.52 -8.54
N TYR A 16 -5.69 10.91 -9.49
CA TYR A 16 -6.22 9.82 -10.31
C TYR A 16 -6.59 8.59 -9.46
N ILE A 17 -5.77 8.20 -8.49
CA ILE A 17 -6.15 7.15 -7.52
C ILE A 17 -7.44 7.53 -6.79
N GLY A 18 -7.60 8.81 -6.43
CA GLY A 18 -8.80 9.34 -5.80
C GLY A 18 -10.08 9.17 -6.63
N THR A 19 -9.99 9.06 -7.95
CA THR A 19 -11.19 8.88 -8.80
C THR A 19 -11.80 7.49 -8.68
N PHE A 20 -11.04 6.49 -8.21
CA PHE A 20 -11.55 5.14 -7.96
C PHE A 20 -12.27 5.02 -6.63
N GLU A 21 -12.15 5.99 -5.71
CA GLU A 21 -12.68 5.86 -4.35
C GLU A 21 -14.18 5.51 -4.30
N PRO A 22 -15.09 6.12 -5.10
CA PRO A 22 -16.50 5.75 -5.08
C PRO A 22 -16.75 4.28 -5.47
N ASP A 23 -15.99 3.75 -6.43
CA ASP A 23 -16.13 2.36 -6.89
C ASP A 23 -15.69 1.39 -5.80
N PHE A 24 -14.62 1.72 -5.07
CA PHE A 24 -14.11 0.90 -3.96
C PHE A 24 -14.95 1.03 -2.68
N GLU A 25 -15.51 2.21 -2.39
CA GLU A 25 -16.48 2.40 -1.30
C GLU A 25 -17.73 1.54 -1.49
N ALA A 26 -18.17 1.34 -2.73
CA ALA A 26 -19.34 0.54 -3.06
C ALA A 26 -19.13 -0.97 -2.89
N LEU A 27 -17.87 -1.45 -2.84
CA LEU A 27 -17.57 -2.87 -2.66
C LEU A 27 -17.93 -3.32 -1.23
N SER A 28 -18.45 -4.53 -1.08
CA SER A 28 -18.47 -5.24 0.19
C SER A 28 -17.04 -5.66 0.60
N ASP A 29 -16.85 -6.05 1.87
CA ASP A 29 -15.55 -6.53 2.35
C ASP A 29 -15.08 -7.78 1.57
N ALA A 30 -16.01 -8.65 1.18
CA ALA A 30 -15.71 -9.83 0.37
C ALA A 30 -15.26 -9.46 -1.06
N GLU A 31 -15.90 -8.47 -1.67
CA GLU A 31 -15.52 -7.97 -3.01
C GLU A 31 -14.19 -7.23 -2.97
N LEU A 32 -13.94 -6.45 -1.91
CA LEU A 32 -12.66 -5.79 -1.69
C LEU A 32 -11.53 -6.83 -1.48
N ALA A 33 -11.77 -7.88 -0.70
CA ALA A 33 -10.83 -8.99 -0.55
C ALA A 33 -10.56 -9.72 -1.88
N ALA A 34 -11.58 -9.85 -2.73
CA ALA A 34 -11.48 -10.49 -4.04
C ALA A 34 -10.65 -9.68 -5.06
N LYS A 35 -10.32 -8.41 -4.79
CA LYS A 35 -9.41 -7.64 -5.64
C LYS A 35 -8.00 -8.20 -5.67
N THR A 36 -7.52 -8.79 -4.58
CA THR A 36 -6.19 -9.41 -4.55
C THR A 36 -6.02 -10.57 -5.54
N PRO A 37 -6.90 -11.61 -5.55
CA PRO A 37 -6.82 -12.65 -6.57
C PRO A 37 -7.09 -12.12 -7.98
N GLU A 38 -7.96 -11.11 -8.16
CA GLU A 38 -8.17 -10.43 -9.45
C GLU A 38 -6.85 -9.82 -9.97
N PHE A 39 -6.16 -9.03 -9.15
CA PHE A 39 -4.88 -8.42 -9.52
C PHE A 39 -3.80 -9.46 -9.82
N LYS A 40 -3.70 -10.51 -9.01
CA LYS A 40 -2.75 -11.61 -9.28
C LYS A 40 -3.05 -12.29 -10.61
N GLN A 41 -4.33 -12.53 -10.92
CA GLN A 41 -4.72 -13.11 -12.20
C GLN A 41 -4.38 -12.19 -13.39
N ARG A 42 -4.57 -10.87 -13.24
CA ARG A 42 -4.16 -9.88 -14.26
C ARG A 42 -2.65 -9.92 -14.52
N LEU A 43 -1.84 -10.01 -13.45
CA LEU A 43 -0.38 -10.15 -13.57
C LEU A 43 0.02 -11.46 -14.25
N GLU A 44 -0.63 -12.58 -13.92
CA GLU A 44 -0.41 -13.86 -14.59
C GLU A 44 -0.77 -13.81 -16.08
N ASN A 45 -1.76 -12.97 -16.44
CA ASN A 45 -2.18 -12.75 -17.83
C ASN A 45 -1.29 -11.75 -18.58
N GLY A 46 -0.24 -11.22 -17.96
CA GLY A 46 0.78 -10.39 -18.61
C GLY A 46 0.68 -8.88 -18.36
N GLU A 47 -0.26 -8.43 -17.52
CA GLU A 47 -0.21 -7.05 -17.01
C GLU A 47 0.98 -6.85 -16.07
N THR A 48 1.46 -5.62 -15.99
CA THR A 48 2.54 -5.21 -15.09
C THR A 48 2.01 -4.65 -13.78
N LEU A 49 2.88 -4.46 -12.78
CA LEU A 49 2.48 -3.80 -11.53
C LEU A 49 2.05 -2.35 -11.77
N GLU A 50 2.68 -1.70 -12.74
CA GLU A 50 2.41 -0.34 -13.18
C GLU A 50 1.02 -0.21 -13.81
N ASP A 51 0.52 -1.26 -14.45
CA ASP A 51 -0.83 -1.29 -15.05
C ASP A 51 -1.94 -1.35 -13.99
N ILE A 52 -1.63 -1.89 -12.79
CA ILE A 52 -2.62 -2.13 -11.72
C ILE A 52 -2.43 -1.26 -10.47
N ILE A 53 -1.33 -0.49 -10.41
CA ILE A 53 -0.90 0.19 -9.18
C ILE A 53 -1.97 1.13 -8.63
N PHE A 54 -2.72 1.82 -9.50
CA PHE A 54 -3.69 2.81 -9.06
C PHE A 54 -4.93 2.18 -8.44
N GLU A 55 -5.50 1.14 -9.04
CA GLU A 55 -6.59 0.36 -8.46
C GLU A 55 -6.14 -0.34 -7.17
N ALA A 56 -4.91 -0.87 -7.15
CA ALA A 56 -4.37 -1.51 -5.95
C ALA A 56 -4.17 -0.52 -4.79
N PHE A 57 -3.75 0.72 -5.07
CA PHE A 57 -3.65 1.78 -4.06
C PHE A 57 -5.03 2.22 -3.57
N ALA A 58 -6.04 2.27 -4.44
CA ALA A 58 -7.42 2.52 -4.05
C ALA A 58 -7.95 1.43 -3.11
N ALA A 59 -7.66 0.15 -3.40
CA ALA A 59 -7.98 -0.98 -2.54
C ALA A 59 -7.37 -0.83 -1.13
N VAL A 60 -6.08 -0.47 -1.06
CA VAL A 60 -5.38 -0.24 0.21
C VAL A 60 -5.99 0.94 0.96
N ARG A 61 -6.27 2.07 0.31
CA ARG A 61 -6.91 3.23 0.93
C ARG A 61 -8.26 2.87 1.54
N GLU A 62 -9.08 2.11 0.83
CA GLU A 62 -10.38 1.67 1.34
C GLU A 62 -10.24 0.68 2.50
N ALA A 63 -9.29 -0.26 2.43
CA ALA A 63 -9.02 -1.18 3.53
C ALA A 63 -8.56 -0.43 4.80
N PHE A 64 -7.74 0.61 4.67
CA PHE A 64 -7.37 1.49 5.80
C PHE A 64 -8.57 2.22 6.40
N LYS A 65 -9.48 2.73 5.56
CA LYS A 65 -10.72 3.39 6.02
C LYS A 65 -11.56 2.45 6.87
N ARG A 66 -11.77 1.21 6.41
CA ARG A 66 -12.64 0.23 7.08
C ARG A 66 -12.04 -0.34 8.36
N THR A 67 -10.73 -0.60 8.36
CA THR A 67 -10.10 -1.37 9.44
C THR A 67 -9.45 -0.51 10.51
N ILE A 68 -8.81 0.59 10.10
CA ILE A 68 -8.06 1.49 10.99
C ILE A 68 -8.81 2.82 11.19
N GLY A 69 -9.84 3.11 10.39
CA GLY A 69 -10.59 4.36 10.48
C GLY A 69 -9.84 5.57 9.90
N VAL A 70 -8.81 5.32 9.07
CA VAL A 70 -7.98 6.37 8.48
C VAL A 70 -8.15 6.38 6.96
N ARG A 71 -8.60 7.50 6.41
CA ARG A 71 -8.48 7.75 4.97
C ARG A 71 -7.09 8.28 4.66
N LEU A 72 -6.30 7.52 3.90
CA LEU A 72 -4.95 7.95 3.50
C LEU A 72 -5.00 9.26 2.71
N PHE A 73 -4.15 10.21 3.08
CA PHE A 73 -4.03 11.49 2.37
C PHE A 73 -3.32 11.33 1.03
N ASP A 74 -3.53 12.27 0.11
CA ASP A 74 -2.91 12.21 -1.22
C ASP A 74 -1.38 12.24 -1.14
N VAL A 75 -0.81 13.01 -0.21
CA VAL A 75 0.65 13.01 0.06
C VAL A 75 1.17 11.64 0.51
N GLN A 76 0.33 10.82 1.16
CA GLN A 76 0.70 9.45 1.54
C GLN A 76 0.63 8.49 0.35
N LEU A 77 -0.31 8.70 -0.58
CA LEU A 77 -0.32 7.96 -1.86
C LEU A 77 0.94 8.29 -2.67
N MET A 78 1.29 9.57 -2.76
CA MET A 78 2.50 10.03 -3.45
C MET A 78 3.75 9.35 -2.88
N GLY A 79 3.89 9.32 -1.55
CA GLY A 79 4.97 8.61 -0.89
C GLY A 79 4.99 7.11 -1.22
N GLY A 80 3.82 6.47 -1.32
CA GLY A 80 3.72 5.05 -1.66
C GLY A 80 4.20 4.77 -3.08
N ILE A 81 3.84 5.64 -4.02
CA ILE A 81 4.31 5.58 -5.42
C ILE A 81 5.83 5.75 -5.45
N VAL A 82 6.39 6.73 -4.73
CA VAL A 82 7.84 6.94 -4.65
C VAL A 82 8.57 5.70 -4.12
N LEU A 83 8.05 5.05 -3.07
CA LEU A 83 8.63 3.81 -2.54
C LEU A 83 8.52 2.65 -3.55
N HIS A 84 7.41 2.54 -4.27
CA HIS A 84 7.25 1.54 -5.32
C HIS A 84 8.22 1.77 -6.50
N GLU A 85 8.46 3.02 -6.88
CA GLU A 85 9.45 3.42 -7.90
C GLU A 85 10.91 3.14 -7.47
N GLY A 86 11.16 2.70 -6.24
CA GLY A 86 12.50 2.38 -5.73
C GLY A 86 13.27 3.60 -5.21
N ASP A 87 12.60 4.72 -4.98
CA ASP A 87 13.19 5.97 -4.52
C ASP A 87 12.99 6.23 -3.02
N ILE A 88 13.69 7.23 -2.49
CA ILE A 88 13.55 7.69 -1.10
C ILE A 88 12.39 8.70 -1.01
N ALA A 89 11.35 8.35 -0.25
CA ALA A 89 10.29 9.27 0.12
C ALA A 89 10.66 10.07 1.39
N GLU A 90 11.14 11.31 1.23
CA GLU A 90 11.38 12.20 2.37
C GLU A 90 10.05 12.74 2.91
N MET A 91 9.76 12.42 4.17
CA MET A 91 8.53 12.79 4.87
C MET A 91 8.87 13.20 6.30
N LYS A 92 8.14 14.15 6.87
CA LYS A 92 8.33 14.57 8.27
C LYS A 92 7.76 13.54 9.25
N THR A 93 8.24 13.58 10.48
CA THR A 93 7.66 12.78 11.56
C THR A 93 6.20 13.18 11.77
N GLY A 94 5.32 12.18 11.93
CA GLY A 94 3.87 12.40 12.07
C GLY A 94 3.08 12.32 10.76
N GLU A 95 3.73 12.27 9.60
CA GLU A 95 3.04 12.17 8.29
C GLU A 95 2.56 10.75 7.95
N GLY A 96 2.69 9.79 8.87
CA GLY A 96 2.18 8.42 8.70
C GLY A 96 3.02 7.53 7.79
N LYS A 97 4.35 7.58 7.90
CA LYS A 97 5.30 6.77 7.10
C LYS A 97 5.00 5.27 7.10
N THR A 98 4.51 4.72 8.21
CA THR A 98 4.09 3.31 8.29
C THR A 98 2.97 3.01 7.29
N PHE A 99 1.97 3.89 7.14
CA PHE A 99 0.85 3.70 6.21
C PHE A 99 1.29 3.85 4.75
N VAL A 100 2.27 4.73 4.51
CA VAL A 100 2.91 4.88 3.20
C VAL A 100 3.60 3.58 2.78
N ALA A 101 4.32 2.94 3.71
CA ALA A 101 4.97 1.66 3.43
C ALA A 101 3.97 0.56 3.09
N VAL A 102 2.82 0.47 3.77
CA VAL A 102 1.82 -0.59 3.53
C VAL A 102 1.36 -0.64 2.08
N GLN A 103 1.15 0.51 1.44
CA GLN A 103 0.73 0.58 0.03
C GLN A 103 1.77 -0.06 -0.89
N ALA A 104 3.03 0.36 -0.76
CA ALA A 104 4.12 -0.18 -1.57
C ALA A 104 4.38 -1.67 -1.29
N LEU A 105 4.28 -2.10 -0.02
CA LEU A 105 4.42 -3.49 0.38
C LEU A 105 3.32 -4.37 -0.22
N TYR A 106 2.07 -3.92 -0.19
CA TYR A 106 0.94 -4.65 -0.76
C TYR A 106 1.11 -4.83 -2.28
N VAL A 107 1.32 -3.74 -3.03
CA VAL A 107 1.45 -3.81 -4.51
C VAL A 107 2.61 -4.69 -4.92
N ASN A 108 3.79 -4.48 -4.35
CA ASN A 108 4.96 -5.30 -4.70
C ASN A 108 4.77 -6.78 -4.27
N GLY A 109 3.98 -7.04 -3.23
CA GLY A 109 3.64 -8.38 -2.78
C GLY A 109 2.73 -9.15 -3.73
N LEU A 110 1.96 -8.47 -4.59
CA LEU A 110 1.09 -9.10 -5.59
C LEU A 110 1.87 -9.95 -6.59
N ALA A 111 3.16 -9.64 -6.83
CA ALA A 111 4.04 -10.43 -7.69
C ALA A 111 4.45 -11.80 -7.10
N GLY A 112 3.95 -12.19 -5.92
CA GLY A 112 4.12 -13.53 -5.35
C GLY A 112 5.49 -13.82 -4.74
N ARG A 113 6.38 -12.82 -4.66
CA ARG A 113 7.76 -12.98 -4.14
C ARG A 113 7.93 -12.60 -2.66
N GLY A 114 6.86 -12.14 -2.01
CA GLY A 114 6.93 -11.53 -0.68
C GLY A 114 7.66 -10.18 -0.70
N VAL A 115 7.52 -9.42 0.38
CA VAL A 115 8.20 -8.11 0.54
C VAL A 115 8.69 -7.96 1.97
N HIS A 116 9.87 -7.39 2.16
CA HIS A 116 10.46 -7.17 3.48
C HIS A 116 10.46 -5.68 3.83
N LEU A 117 9.82 -5.33 4.95
CA LEU A 117 9.96 -4.03 5.60
C LEU A 117 11.03 -4.13 6.68
N VAL A 118 12.13 -3.39 6.54
CA VAL A 118 13.20 -3.35 7.53
C VAL A 118 12.95 -2.20 8.50
N THR A 119 12.86 -2.50 9.79
CA THR A 119 12.75 -1.51 10.86
C THR A 119 14.05 -1.48 11.68
N THR A 120 14.21 -0.49 12.55
CA THR A 120 15.44 -0.34 13.35
C THR A 120 15.48 -1.24 14.59
N ASN A 121 14.37 -1.88 14.98
CA ASN A 121 14.30 -2.77 16.13
C ASN A 121 13.04 -3.66 16.12
N ASP A 122 13.09 -4.73 16.90
CA ASP A 122 12.03 -5.75 17.03
C ASP A 122 10.69 -5.17 17.49
N TYR A 123 10.72 -4.15 18.37
CA TYR A 123 9.51 -3.48 18.83
C TYR A 123 8.75 -2.84 17.66
N LEU A 124 9.44 -2.10 16.80
CA LEU A 124 8.83 -1.48 15.62
C LEU A 124 8.37 -2.53 14.61
N ALA A 125 9.15 -3.60 14.39
CA ALA A 125 8.75 -4.69 13.50
C ALA A 125 7.44 -5.34 13.99
N LYS A 126 7.35 -5.68 15.27
CA LYS A 126 6.16 -6.26 15.88
C LYS A 126 4.98 -5.30 15.81
N ARG A 127 5.15 -4.09 16.35
CA ARG A 127 4.10 -3.06 16.40
C ARG A 127 3.53 -2.77 15.03
N ASP A 128 4.37 -2.53 14.03
CA ASP A 128 3.90 -2.15 12.70
C ASP A 128 3.19 -3.32 12.01
N SER A 129 3.70 -4.55 12.18
CA SER A 129 3.03 -5.75 11.67
C SER A 129 1.66 -5.99 12.31
N GLU A 130 1.53 -5.82 13.62
CA GLU A 130 0.26 -6.01 14.36
C GLU A 130 -0.74 -4.88 14.06
N TRP A 131 -0.25 -3.64 13.99
CA TRP A 131 -1.11 -2.48 13.74
C TRP A 131 -1.71 -2.49 12.34
N THR A 132 -0.94 -2.93 11.34
CA THR A 132 -1.36 -2.94 9.94
C THR A 132 -1.97 -4.28 9.49
N ARG A 133 -1.91 -5.32 10.33
CA ARG A 133 -2.47 -6.66 10.07
C ARG A 133 -3.91 -6.63 9.56
N PRO A 134 -4.85 -5.87 10.16
CA PRO A 134 -6.24 -5.85 9.67
C PRO A 134 -6.36 -5.39 8.21
N VAL A 135 -5.51 -4.48 7.75
CA VAL A 135 -5.50 -3.98 6.36
C VAL A 135 -5.10 -5.11 5.40
N TYR A 136 -4.01 -5.82 5.71
CA TYR A 136 -3.56 -6.95 4.90
C TYR A 136 -4.60 -8.08 4.88
N GLU A 137 -5.15 -8.43 6.05
CA GLU A 137 -6.11 -9.53 6.18
C GLU A 137 -7.42 -9.25 5.43
N LEU A 138 -7.93 -8.00 5.49
CA LEU A 138 -9.09 -7.59 4.70
C LEU A 138 -8.82 -7.71 3.19
N LEU A 139 -7.60 -7.42 2.75
CA LEU A 139 -7.18 -7.60 1.36
C LEU A 139 -6.71 -9.04 1.07
N GLY A 140 -7.03 -10.03 1.90
CA GLY A 140 -6.66 -11.43 1.64
C GLY A 140 -5.15 -11.69 1.58
N SER A 141 -4.34 -10.82 2.19
CA SER A 141 -2.89 -10.93 2.33
C SER A 141 -2.52 -11.23 3.78
N SER A 142 -1.31 -11.75 3.99
CA SER A 142 -0.78 -12.00 5.34
C SER A 142 0.39 -11.09 5.64
N VAL A 143 0.60 -10.82 6.93
CA VAL A 143 1.76 -10.07 7.44
C VAL A 143 2.34 -10.77 8.67
N GLY A 144 3.66 -10.75 8.77
CA GLY A 144 4.42 -11.27 9.91
C GLY A 144 5.57 -10.34 10.28
N SER A 145 6.13 -10.55 11.47
CA SER A 145 7.37 -9.91 11.90
C SER A 145 8.38 -10.96 12.31
N ILE A 146 9.65 -10.69 12.01
CA ILE A 146 10.79 -11.49 12.46
C ILE A 146 11.43 -10.71 13.61
N GLN A 147 11.62 -11.38 14.75
CA GLN A 147 12.22 -10.81 15.96
C GLN A 147 13.43 -11.64 16.36
N ASN A 148 14.39 -11.04 17.05
CA ASN A 148 15.50 -11.79 17.62
C ASN A 148 14.94 -12.75 18.68
N MET A 149 15.41 -14.00 18.70
CA MET A 149 14.89 -15.07 19.57
C MET A 149 13.44 -15.54 19.28
N MET A 150 13.02 -15.61 18.01
CA MET A 150 11.91 -16.52 17.67
C MET A 150 12.39 -17.97 17.79
N PRO A 151 11.72 -18.84 18.58
CA PRO A 151 12.10 -20.25 18.69
C PRO A 151 11.96 -21.01 17.37
#